data_AF-A0A8T7B7Y4-F1
#
_entry.id   AF-A0A8T7B7Y4-F1
#
_cell.length_a   1.000
_cell.length_b   1.000
_cell.length_c   1.000
_cell.angle_alpha   90.00
_cell.angle_beta   90.00
_cell.angle_gamma   90.00
#
_symmetry.space_group_name_H-M   'P 1'
#
loop_
_entity.id
_entity.type
_entity.pdbx_description
1 polymer ?
#
loop_
_entity_poly.entity_id
_entity_poly.type
_entity_poly.pdbx_seq_one_letter_code
_entity_poly.pdbx_strand_id
1 'polypeptide(L)'
;DLRLAEIFSHHPQYFPAFFSCNVAMGTDKWCNRCHKCAFTYLALYPFMQLTDLDAIFGERLFEVTDIRRQVIELATAKIKPWECVGTVEESQLALAITLRKSPQMNFAEAPRRADLERACAGLDIDAACSNTLGTFLGPHNLPDFLEGKVQNYSEQLLTTTLQRDPELWPASLRQRALAA
;
A
#
# COMPACT_ATOMS: atom_id res chain seq x y z
N ASP A 1 2.96 -5.00 -4.29
CA ASP A 1 4.18 -4.23 -4.03
C ASP A 1 3.78 -2.82 -3.60
N LEU A 2 4.25 -2.37 -2.44
CA LEU A 2 3.91 -1.05 -1.89
C LEU A 2 4.60 0.11 -2.64
N ARG A 3 5.80 -0.12 -3.19
CA ARG A 3 6.51 0.84 -4.05
C ARG A 3 5.77 1.06 -5.36
N LEU A 4 5.21 0.00 -5.94
CA LEU A 4 4.36 0.14 -7.14
C LEU A 4 3.05 0.88 -6.84
N ALA A 5 2.45 0.67 -5.66
CA ALA A 5 1.27 1.40 -5.25
C ALA A 5 1.53 2.91 -5.08
N GLU A 6 2.71 3.26 -4.54
CA GLU A 6 3.20 4.64 -4.46
C GLU A 6 3.32 5.28 -5.85
N ILE A 7 4.06 4.64 -6.76
CA ILE A 7 4.24 5.13 -8.13
C ILE A 7 2.87 5.28 -8.83
N PHE A 8 2.02 4.27 -8.75
CA PHE A 8 0.68 4.28 -9.35
C PHE A 8 -0.17 5.45 -8.84
N SER A 9 -0.04 5.84 -7.57
CA SER A 9 -0.81 6.94 -6.98
C SER A 9 -0.56 8.31 -7.66
N HIS A 10 0.54 8.47 -8.38
CA HIS A 10 0.85 9.67 -9.17
C HIS A 10 0.25 9.67 -10.57
N HIS A 11 -0.50 8.62 -10.94
CA HIS A 11 -1.06 8.43 -12.27
C HIS A 11 -2.58 8.31 -12.27
N PRO A 12 -3.32 9.38 -11.88
CA PRO A 12 -4.77 9.36 -11.76
C PRO A 12 -5.50 9.04 -13.07
N GLN A 13 -4.86 9.25 -14.22
CA GLN A 13 -5.41 8.89 -15.53
C GLN A 13 -5.72 7.39 -15.68
N TYR A 14 -5.09 6.53 -14.86
CA TYR A 14 -5.28 5.08 -14.93
C TYR A 14 -6.28 4.54 -13.90
N PHE A 15 -6.71 5.35 -12.92
CA PHE A 15 -7.62 4.90 -11.87
C PHE A 15 -8.94 4.33 -12.43
N PRO A 16 -9.58 4.92 -13.46
CA PRO A 16 -10.85 4.39 -14.00
C PRO A 16 -10.73 3.02 -14.68
N ALA A 17 -9.54 2.66 -15.17
CA ALA A 17 -9.29 1.39 -15.84
C ALA A 17 -8.61 0.36 -14.90
N PHE A 18 -8.33 0.74 -13.65
CA PHE A 18 -7.57 -0.08 -12.74
C PHE A 18 -8.43 -1.20 -12.14
N PHE A 19 -8.11 -2.42 -12.53
CA PHE A 19 -8.80 -3.61 -12.06
C PHE A 19 -7.83 -4.78 -11.95
N SER A 20 -7.87 -5.49 -10.82
CA SER A 20 -7.07 -6.71 -10.66
C SER A 20 -7.78 -7.83 -9.90
N CYS A 21 -9.00 -7.65 -9.41
CA CYS A 21 -9.68 -8.66 -8.58
C CYS A 21 -9.82 -10.01 -9.31
N ASN A 22 -9.28 -11.08 -8.72
CA ASN A 22 -9.33 -12.42 -9.31
C ASN A 22 -10.74 -13.02 -9.27
N VAL A 23 -11.53 -12.69 -8.24
CA VAL A 23 -12.86 -13.27 -8.01
C VAL A 23 -13.91 -12.70 -8.96
N ALA A 24 -13.79 -11.42 -9.32
CA ALA A 24 -14.78 -10.70 -10.11
C ALA A 24 -14.30 -10.43 -11.55
N MET A 25 -13.37 -11.27 -12.04
CA MET A 25 -12.83 -11.17 -13.39
C MET A 25 -13.95 -11.21 -14.44
N GLY A 26 -13.93 -10.27 -15.38
CA GLY A 26 -14.95 -10.13 -16.43
C GLY A 26 -16.20 -9.34 -16.03
N THR A 27 -16.23 -8.75 -14.83
CA THR A 27 -17.37 -7.92 -14.36
C THR A 27 -17.05 -6.43 -14.23
N ASP A 28 -15.78 -6.04 -14.46
CA ASP A 28 -15.23 -4.70 -14.27
C ASP A 28 -15.51 -4.09 -12.88
N LYS A 29 -15.77 -4.94 -11.87
CA LYS A 29 -16.09 -4.52 -10.49
C LYS A 29 -15.29 -5.31 -9.49
N TRP A 30 -14.78 -4.64 -8.46
CA TRP A 30 -14.08 -5.29 -7.35
C TRP A 30 -15.06 -6.13 -6.52
N CYS A 31 -14.64 -7.31 -6.06
CA CYS A 31 -15.51 -8.16 -5.23
C CYS A 31 -15.59 -7.67 -3.78
N ASN A 32 -14.68 -6.78 -3.37
CA ASN A 32 -14.64 -6.12 -2.06
C ASN A 32 -14.59 -7.07 -0.85
N ARG A 33 -14.12 -8.31 -1.06
CA ARG A 33 -14.11 -9.35 -0.03
C ARG A 33 -13.02 -10.41 -0.19
N CYS A 34 -12.01 -10.22 -1.03
CA CYS A 34 -10.90 -11.18 -1.18
C CYS A 34 -9.56 -10.56 -0.79
N HIS A 35 -8.55 -11.41 -0.52
CA HIS A 35 -7.21 -10.97 -0.13
C HIS A 35 -6.58 -10.01 -1.15
N LYS A 36 -6.85 -10.19 -2.45
CA LYS A 36 -6.41 -9.22 -3.47
C LYS A 36 -7.05 -7.84 -3.31
N CYS A 37 -8.36 -7.76 -3.05
CA CYS A 37 -9.02 -6.47 -2.80
C CYS A 37 -8.46 -5.82 -1.52
N ALA A 38 -8.32 -6.62 -0.45
CA ALA A 38 -7.79 -6.17 0.83
C ALA A 38 -6.35 -5.63 0.68
N PHE A 39 -5.47 -6.39 0.03
CA PHE A 39 -4.08 -5.99 -0.19
C PHE A 39 -3.99 -4.75 -1.08
N THR A 40 -4.70 -4.71 -2.20
CA THR A 40 -4.62 -3.55 -3.10
C THR A 40 -5.14 -2.28 -2.44
N TYR A 41 -6.26 -2.36 -1.73
CA TYR A 41 -6.77 -1.22 -0.96
C TYR A 41 -5.78 -0.76 0.10
N LEU A 42 -5.25 -1.70 0.89
CA LEU A 42 -4.26 -1.45 1.92
C LEU A 42 -2.98 -0.81 1.36
N ALA A 43 -2.48 -1.28 0.22
CA ALA A 43 -1.26 -0.77 -0.40
C ALA A 43 -1.45 0.64 -1.00
N LEU A 44 -2.63 0.96 -1.53
CA LEU A 44 -2.93 2.28 -2.10
C LEU A 44 -3.28 3.32 -1.02
N TYR A 45 -3.86 2.89 0.09
CA TYR A 45 -4.38 3.78 1.13
C TYR A 45 -3.36 4.82 1.65
N PRO A 46 -2.09 4.47 1.93
CA PRO A 46 -1.08 5.45 2.34
C PRO A 46 -0.94 6.63 1.37
N PHE A 47 -1.06 6.38 0.07
CA PHE A 47 -0.64 7.32 -0.97
C PHE A 47 -1.81 8.03 -1.67
N MET A 48 -3.04 7.56 -1.52
CA MET A 48 -4.19 8.10 -2.24
C MET A 48 -5.16 8.85 -1.32
N GLN A 49 -5.93 9.79 -1.88
CA GLN A 49 -7.03 10.38 -1.14
C GLN A 49 -8.18 9.39 -1.02
N LEU A 50 -8.95 9.53 0.05
CA LEU A 50 -10.13 8.72 0.30
C LEU A 50 -11.12 8.76 -0.87
N THR A 51 -11.27 9.90 -1.55
CA THR A 51 -12.15 10.04 -2.72
C THR A 51 -11.70 9.22 -3.92
N ASP A 52 -10.39 9.09 -4.14
CA ASP A 52 -9.86 8.30 -5.26
C ASP A 52 -10.03 6.81 -5.01
N LEU A 53 -9.85 6.38 -3.75
CA LEU A 53 -10.13 5.01 -3.34
C LEU A 53 -11.62 4.67 -3.52
N ASP A 54 -12.53 5.58 -3.15
CA ASP A 54 -13.96 5.37 -3.39
C ASP A 54 -14.27 5.24 -4.88
N ALA A 55 -13.60 6.03 -5.73
CA ALA A 55 -13.78 5.94 -7.18
C ALA A 55 -13.29 4.60 -7.76
N ILE A 56 -12.21 4.02 -7.22
CA ILE A 56 -11.67 2.73 -7.66
C ILE A 56 -12.52 1.56 -7.16
N PHE A 57 -12.88 1.55 -5.88
CA PHE A 57 -13.47 0.38 -5.22
C PHE A 57 -14.99 0.46 -5.07
N GLY A 58 -15.58 1.66 -5.24
CA GLY A 58 -17.01 1.92 -5.07
C GLY A 58 -17.48 2.03 -3.62
N GLU A 59 -16.65 1.68 -2.64
CA GLU A 59 -16.98 1.76 -1.22
C GLU A 59 -15.74 1.82 -0.31
N ARG A 60 -15.97 2.13 0.97
CA ARG A 60 -14.96 2.15 2.02
C ARG A 60 -14.61 0.73 2.48
N LEU A 61 -13.57 0.12 1.90
CA LEU A 61 -13.28 -1.29 2.17
C LEU A 61 -12.93 -1.62 3.63
N PHE A 62 -12.39 -0.68 4.41
CA PHE A 62 -12.18 -0.94 5.84
C PHE A 62 -13.50 -1.06 6.64
N GLU A 63 -14.63 -0.53 6.16
CA GLU A 63 -15.93 -0.74 6.81
C GLU A 63 -16.40 -2.19 6.64
N VAL A 64 -15.94 -2.89 5.59
CA VAL A 64 -16.23 -4.30 5.34
C VAL A 64 -15.44 -5.18 6.32
N THR A 65 -16.16 -5.91 7.17
CA THR A 65 -15.56 -6.78 8.20
C THR A 65 -14.60 -7.83 7.61
N ASP A 66 -14.94 -8.43 6.48
CA ASP A 66 -14.10 -9.44 5.82
C ASP A 66 -12.78 -8.86 5.31
N ILE A 67 -12.78 -7.63 4.80
CA ILE A 67 -11.55 -6.92 4.41
C ILE A 67 -10.63 -6.73 5.62
N ARG A 68 -11.17 -6.28 6.77
CA ARG A 68 -10.37 -6.12 7.99
C ARG A 68 -9.76 -7.45 8.45
N ARG A 69 -10.49 -8.56 8.35
CA ARG A 69 -9.96 -9.90 8.65
C ARG A 69 -8.81 -10.27 7.70
N GLN A 70 -9.01 -10.05 6.40
CA GLN A 70 -8.00 -10.33 5.38
C GLN A 70 -6.76 -9.47 5.55
N VAL A 71 -6.90 -8.20 5.92
CA VAL A 71 -5.76 -7.32 6.24
C VAL A 71 -4.94 -7.86 7.40
N ILE A 72 -5.59 -8.34 8.47
CA ILE A 72 -4.88 -8.96 9.60
C ILE A 72 -4.15 -10.22 9.14
N GLU A 73 -4.81 -11.09 8.37
CA GLU A 73 -4.17 -12.28 7.82
C GLU A 73 -2.95 -11.92 6.96
N LEU A 74 -3.05 -10.95 6.05
CA LEU A 74 -1.95 -10.48 5.22
C LEU A 74 -0.76 -9.98 6.05
N ALA A 75 -1.04 -9.29 7.16
CA ALA A 75 -0.04 -8.72 8.07
C ALA A 75 0.52 -9.71 9.11
N THR A 76 -0.05 -10.92 9.24
CA THR A 76 0.35 -11.88 10.31
C THR A 76 0.60 -13.31 9.80
N ALA A 77 0.30 -13.59 8.53
CA ALA A 77 0.37 -14.92 7.96
C ALA A 77 1.76 -15.55 8.07
N LYS A 78 1.83 -16.71 8.70
CA LYS A 78 3.00 -17.62 8.62
C LYS A 78 3.06 -18.36 7.29
N ILE A 79 1.90 -18.61 6.69
CA ILE A 79 1.72 -19.24 5.38
C ILE A 79 0.93 -18.27 4.52
N LYS A 80 1.51 -17.82 3.41
CA LYS A 80 0.86 -16.86 2.52
C LYS A 80 -0.42 -17.44 1.91
N PRO A 81 -1.49 -16.64 1.74
CA PRO A 81 -2.62 -17.01 0.90
C PRO A 81 -2.14 -17.39 -0.52
N TRP A 82 -2.87 -18.27 -1.21
CA TRP A 82 -2.54 -18.71 -2.56
C TRP A 82 -2.62 -17.59 -3.62
N GLU A 83 -3.22 -16.45 -3.29
CA GLU A 83 -3.21 -15.27 -4.16
C GLU A 83 -1.83 -14.60 -4.12
N CYS A 84 -1.27 -14.21 -5.27
CA CYS A 84 -0.03 -13.44 -5.35
C CYS A 84 -0.26 -12.00 -4.86
N VAL A 85 -0.30 -11.83 -3.54
CA VAL A 85 -0.40 -10.57 -2.81
C VAL A 85 0.92 -10.32 -2.07
N GLY A 86 1.18 -9.08 -1.63
CA GLY A 86 2.51 -8.63 -1.17
C GLY A 86 3.14 -9.41 -0.01
N THR A 87 4.22 -8.88 0.55
CA THR A 87 4.87 -9.48 1.72
C THR A 87 4.12 -9.14 3.02
N VAL A 88 4.42 -9.89 4.08
CA VAL A 88 3.93 -9.59 5.42
C VAL A 88 4.44 -8.21 5.86
N GLU A 89 5.73 -7.93 5.65
CA GLU A 89 6.33 -6.63 5.97
C GLU A 89 5.67 -5.48 5.21
N GLU A 90 5.40 -5.65 3.90
CA GLU A 90 4.68 -4.64 3.11
C GLU A 90 3.27 -4.38 3.66
N SER A 91 2.56 -5.44 4.04
CA SER A 91 1.21 -5.35 4.57
C SER A 91 1.20 -4.69 5.95
N GLN A 92 2.16 -5.03 6.82
CA GLN A 92 2.34 -4.39 8.12
C GLN A 92 2.71 -2.91 7.97
N LEU A 93 3.62 -2.59 7.06
CA LEU A 93 4.03 -1.21 6.79
C LEU A 93 2.85 -0.39 6.28
N ALA A 94 2.16 -0.88 5.25
CA ALA A 94 0.98 -0.21 4.70
C ALA A 94 -0.11 0.00 5.76
N LEU A 95 -0.33 -0.99 6.64
CA LEU A 95 -1.28 -0.89 7.74
C LEU A 95 -0.86 0.15 8.79
N ALA A 96 0.40 0.13 9.21
CA ALA A 96 0.92 1.09 10.19
C ALA A 96 0.80 2.53 9.68
N ILE A 97 1.15 2.77 8.41
CA ILE A 97 1.02 4.08 7.78
C ILE A 97 -0.46 4.48 7.61
N THR A 98 -1.32 3.55 7.21
CA THR A 98 -2.77 3.76 7.13
C THR A 98 -3.36 4.22 8.46
N LEU A 99 -3.00 3.56 9.57
CA LEU A 99 -3.49 3.90 10.90
C LEU A 99 -2.96 5.25 11.40
N ARG A 100 -1.76 5.66 10.98
CA ARG A 100 -1.20 7.00 11.23
C ARG A 100 -1.93 8.07 10.42
N LYS A 101 -2.18 7.82 9.13
CA LYS A 101 -2.90 8.73 8.22
C LYS A 101 -4.35 8.94 8.66
N SER A 102 -4.96 7.93 9.28
CA SER A 102 -6.35 7.98 9.74
C SER A 102 -6.45 7.65 11.24
N PRO A 103 -6.03 8.59 12.12
CA PRO A 103 -5.99 8.35 13.57
C PRO A 103 -7.39 8.12 14.16
N GLN A 104 -8.43 8.66 13.54
CA GLN A 104 -9.82 8.52 13.98
C GLN A 104 -10.53 7.28 13.41
N MET A 105 -9.88 6.50 12.55
CA MET A 105 -10.46 5.27 12.00
C MET A 105 -10.70 4.27 13.12
N ASN A 106 -11.96 3.90 13.35
CA ASN A 106 -12.36 2.95 14.36
C ASN A 106 -13.65 2.23 13.95
N PHE A 107 -13.91 1.05 14.53
CA PHE A 107 -15.02 0.18 14.13
C PHE A 107 -15.77 -0.36 15.35
N ALA A 108 -17.09 -0.41 15.26
CA ALA A 108 -17.94 -0.92 16.35
C ALA A 108 -17.75 -2.44 16.57
N GLU A 109 -17.60 -3.18 15.48
CA GLU A 109 -17.49 -4.63 15.48
C GLU A 109 -16.06 -5.09 15.18
N ALA A 110 -15.70 -6.29 15.65
CA ALA A 110 -14.39 -6.88 15.39
C ALA A 110 -14.26 -7.33 13.91
N PRO A 111 -13.07 -7.21 13.29
CA PRO A 111 -11.82 -6.70 13.87
C PRO A 111 -11.80 -5.17 14.04
N ARG A 112 -11.55 -4.68 15.26
CA ARG A 112 -11.51 -3.25 15.59
C ARG A 112 -10.15 -2.63 15.27
N ARG A 113 -10.03 -1.31 15.42
CA ARG A 113 -8.74 -0.60 15.27
C ARG A 113 -7.62 -1.27 16.07
N ALA A 114 -7.88 -1.62 17.32
CA ALA A 114 -6.90 -2.29 18.19
C ALA A 114 -6.43 -3.65 17.64
N ASP A 115 -7.25 -4.36 16.87
CA ASP A 115 -6.86 -5.62 16.23
C ASP A 115 -5.90 -5.36 15.07
N LEU A 116 -6.15 -4.30 14.30
CA LEU A 116 -5.27 -3.83 13.23
C LEU A 116 -3.92 -3.33 13.79
N GLU A 117 -3.95 -2.55 14.87
CA GLU A 117 -2.73 -2.07 15.55
C GLU A 117 -1.86 -3.22 16.05
N ARG A 118 -2.48 -4.28 16.58
CA ARG A 118 -1.77 -5.50 16.98
C ARG A 118 -1.14 -6.25 15.80
N ALA A 119 -1.78 -6.24 14.62
CA ALA A 119 -1.28 -6.95 13.44
C ALA A 119 0.02 -6.35 12.88
N CYS A 120 0.26 -5.05 13.09
CA CYS A 120 1.53 -4.38 12.77
C CYS A 120 2.36 -4.04 14.02
N ALA A 121 2.03 -4.58 15.19
CA ALA A 121 2.79 -4.33 16.41
C ALA A 121 4.19 -4.93 16.31
N GLY A 122 5.20 -4.14 16.68
CA GLY A 122 6.61 -4.57 16.64
C GLY A 122 7.30 -4.38 15.29
N LEU A 123 6.61 -3.85 14.27
CA LEU A 123 7.26 -3.43 13.03
C LEU A 123 8.25 -2.30 13.31
N ASP A 124 9.51 -2.47 12.89
CA ASP A 124 10.45 -1.36 12.73
C ASP A 124 10.08 -0.61 11.45
N ILE A 125 9.36 0.50 11.61
CA ILE A 125 8.83 1.26 10.49
C ILE A 125 9.95 1.93 9.68
N ASP A 126 11.04 2.37 10.33
CA ASP A 126 12.18 2.96 9.63
C ASP A 126 12.87 1.92 8.74
N ALA A 127 13.16 0.74 9.28
CA ALA A 127 13.75 -0.35 8.51
C ALA A 127 12.84 -0.82 7.37
N ALA A 128 11.55 -1.03 7.65
CA ALA A 128 10.58 -1.47 6.66
C ALA A 128 10.41 -0.44 5.52
N CYS A 129 10.36 0.86 5.85
CA CYS A 129 10.35 1.94 4.87
C CYS A 129 11.59 1.90 3.98
N SER A 130 12.78 1.74 4.57
CA SER A 130 14.03 1.65 3.82
C SER A 130 14.05 0.45 2.86
N ASN A 131 13.61 -0.72 3.34
CA ASN A 131 13.58 -1.96 2.58
C ASN A 131 12.55 -1.97 1.46
N THR A 132 11.41 -1.29 1.65
CA THR A 132 10.26 -1.36 0.75
C THR A 132 10.19 -0.16 -0.20
N LEU A 133 10.26 1.07 0.34
CA LEU A 133 10.12 2.30 -0.44
C LEU A 133 11.47 2.87 -0.87
N GLY A 134 12.52 2.62 -0.09
CA GLY A 134 13.86 3.11 -0.37
C GLY A 134 14.63 2.27 -1.39
N THR A 135 14.10 1.18 -1.92
CA THR A 135 14.85 0.28 -2.80
C THR A 135 14.32 0.31 -4.23
N PHE A 136 15.26 0.36 -5.18
CA PHE A 136 15.01 0.02 -6.59
C PHE A 136 15.68 -1.35 -6.81
N LEU A 137 14.91 -2.43 -6.65
CA LEU A 137 15.42 -3.80 -6.54
C LEU A 137 15.85 -4.36 -7.90
N GLY A 138 17.11 -4.16 -8.28
CA GLY A 138 17.72 -4.76 -9.48
C GLY A 138 18.22 -6.20 -9.30
N PRO A 139 18.58 -6.90 -10.40
CA PRO A 139 18.47 -6.42 -11.78
C PRO A 139 17.03 -6.51 -12.30
N HIS A 140 16.55 -5.45 -12.97
CA HIS A 140 15.22 -5.43 -13.57
C HIS A 140 15.20 -6.00 -15.01
N ASN A 141 16.36 -6.42 -15.53
CA ASN A 141 16.55 -6.85 -16.93
C ASN A 141 16.09 -5.79 -17.95
N LEU A 142 16.22 -4.51 -17.59
CA LEU A 142 16.01 -3.38 -18.49
C LEU A 142 17.35 -3.04 -19.17
N PRO A 143 17.34 -2.56 -20.43
CA PRO A 143 18.51 -1.92 -21.01
C PRO A 143 19.01 -0.76 -20.12
N ASP A 144 20.33 -0.60 -19.97
CA ASP A 144 20.95 0.41 -19.09
C ASP A 144 20.40 1.83 -19.31
N PHE A 145 20.13 2.19 -20.57
CA PHE A 145 19.60 3.52 -20.93
C PHE A 145 18.16 3.75 -20.43
N LEU A 146 17.41 2.68 -20.12
CA LEU A 146 16.08 2.73 -19.52
C LEU A 146 16.15 2.59 -18.01
N GLU A 147 17.00 1.71 -17.48
CA GLU A 147 17.06 1.44 -16.04
C GLU A 147 17.33 2.72 -15.24
N GLY A 148 18.34 3.50 -15.63
CA GLY A 148 18.62 4.78 -14.98
C GLY A 148 17.48 5.81 -15.09
N LYS A 149 16.74 5.82 -16.21
CA LYS A 149 15.58 6.72 -16.38
C LYS A 149 14.41 6.30 -15.47
N VAL A 150 14.14 5.00 -15.38
CA VAL A 150 13.09 4.45 -14.53
C VAL A 150 13.42 4.65 -13.07
N GLN A 151 14.68 4.42 -12.67
CA GLN A 151 15.14 4.67 -11.32
C GLN A 151 14.94 6.13 -10.93
N ASN A 152 15.50 7.07 -11.71
CA ASN A 152 15.38 8.51 -11.45
C ASN A 152 13.92 8.96 -11.38
N TYR A 153 13.07 8.45 -12.29
CA TYR A 153 11.64 8.78 -12.27
C TYR A 153 10.97 8.27 -10.99
N SER A 154 11.27 7.04 -10.57
CA SER A 154 10.73 6.49 -9.32
C SER A 154 11.18 7.28 -8.09
N GLU A 155 12.43 7.75 -8.06
CA GLU A 155 12.98 8.53 -6.95
C GLU A 155 12.32 9.91 -6.87
N GLN A 156 12.10 10.57 -8.02
CA GLN A 156 11.36 11.84 -8.09
C GLN A 156 9.92 11.72 -7.57
N LEU A 157 9.22 10.64 -7.94
CA LEU A 157 7.86 10.38 -7.44
C LEU A 157 7.85 10.16 -5.92
N LEU A 158 8.82 9.40 -5.40
CA LEU A 158 8.95 9.20 -3.95
C LEU A 158 9.17 10.52 -3.23
N THR A 159 10.09 11.35 -3.70
CA THR A 159 10.34 12.68 -3.10
C THR A 159 9.05 13.50 -3.06
N THR A 160 8.26 13.47 -4.12
CA THR A 160 6.96 14.12 -4.20
C THR A 160 5.98 13.57 -3.15
N THR A 161 5.87 12.25 -3.01
CA THR A 161 5.05 11.59 -1.98
C THR A 161 5.44 12.02 -0.56
N LEU A 162 6.75 12.04 -0.26
CA LEU A 162 7.25 12.36 1.06
C LEU A 162 7.06 13.84 1.42
N GLN A 163 7.07 14.73 0.43
CA GLN A 163 6.80 16.15 0.61
C GLN A 163 5.32 16.46 0.82
N ARG A 164 4.42 15.66 0.24
CA ARG A 164 2.97 15.85 0.38
C ARG A 164 2.49 15.63 1.82
N ASP A 165 2.99 14.59 2.48
CA ASP A 165 2.57 14.16 3.82
C ASP A 165 3.78 13.92 4.75
N PRO A 166 4.56 14.97 5.10
CA PRO A 166 5.89 14.79 5.71
C PRO A 166 5.85 14.19 7.11
N GLU A 167 4.75 14.33 7.84
CA GLU A 167 4.56 13.77 9.18
C GLU A 167 4.22 12.28 9.17
N LEU A 168 3.78 11.77 8.01
CA LEU A 168 3.37 10.39 7.87
C LEU A 168 4.57 9.43 7.79
N TRP A 169 5.71 9.94 7.30
CA TRP A 169 6.89 9.16 6.94
C TRP A 169 8.06 9.38 7.91
N PRO A 170 8.88 8.35 8.18
CA PRO A 170 10.05 8.50 9.03
C PRO A 170 11.05 9.54 8.49
N ALA A 171 11.75 10.22 9.40
CA ALA A 171 12.73 11.25 9.03
C ALA A 171 13.89 10.67 8.20
N SER A 172 14.29 9.44 8.48
CA SER A 172 15.34 8.71 7.75
C SER A 172 15.03 8.60 6.24
N LEU A 173 13.80 8.21 5.91
CA LEU A 173 13.33 8.09 4.53
C LEU A 173 13.26 9.46 3.83
N ARG A 174 12.80 10.50 4.55
CA ARG A 174 12.70 11.87 4.02
C ARG A 174 14.07 12.47 3.71
N GLN A 175 15.05 12.30 4.60
CA GLN A 175 16.41 12.82 4.38
C GLN A 175 17.07 12.17 3.17
N ARG A 176 16.86 10.87 2.97
CA ARG A 176 17.39 10.15 1.82
C ARG A 176 16.82 10.66 0.49
N ALA A 177 15.52 10.91 0.44
CA ALA A 177 14.86 11.42 -0.78
C ALA A 177 15.28 12.86 -1.14
N LEU A 178 15.74 13.66 -0.16
CA LEU A 178 16.30 14.99 -0.41
C LEU A 178 17.75 14.96 -0.89
N ALA A 179 18.44 13.83 -0.73
CA ALA A 179 19.85 13.66 -1.10
C ALA A 179 20.05 12.95 -2.46
N ALA A 180 18.96 12.43 -3.05
CA ALA A 180 18.90 11.84 -4.40
C ALA A 180 18.46 12.89 -5.42
#